data_AF-A0A8J6IUA9-F1
#
_entry.id   AF-A0A8J6IUA9-F1
#
_cell.length_a   1.000
_cell.length_b   1.000
_cell.length_c   1.000
_cell.angle_alpha   90.00
_cell.angle_beta   90.00
_cell.angle_gamma   90.00
#
_symmetry.space_group_name_H-M   'P 1'
#
loop_
_entity.id
_entity.type
_entity.pdbx_description
1 polymer ?
#
loop_
_entity_poly.entity_id
_entity_poly.type
_entity_poly.pdbx_seq_one_letter_code
_entity_poly.pdbx_strand_id
1 'polypeptide(L)'
;MQIQSSGLTLFDYLEDADKSNQTLQNLAQNQYQYQDLRKELNTLTDSLNLGQTDNPLKFLDNGFSNVSLKTVNNMIAYNMRPVAEDLQQMADRFGIKDPVNLQNVDGKWQVDGLMDEEQLAAATPEEKATQEQLQNLQTYLDKNTALQDKLTQLDRMSEFYEFGQTQEYAKTLQANDVAEDGVVSYLTASRSLIQEAAGFSLSSKGLQLNSRGESDSLIEQAKEQFNIKDES
;
A
#
# COMPACT_ATOMS: atom_id res chain seq x y z
N MET A 1 20.85 -11.78 31.38
CA MET A 1 21.25 -11.31 30.04
C MET A 1 20.93 -9.84 29.95
N GLN A 2 21.97 -8.99 29.87
CA GLN A 2 21.85 -7.57 29.57
C GLN A 2 21.59 -7.43 28.07
N ILE A 3 20.59 -6.63 27.68
CA ILE A 3 20.48 -6.15 26.31
C ILE A 3 21.53 -5.05 26.18
N GLN A 4 22.67 -5.36 25.57
CA GLN A 4 23.64 -4.34 25.18
C GLN A 4 23.10 -3.61 23.96
N SER A 5 22.84 -2.32 24.13
CA SER A 5 22.46 -1.38 23.09
C SER A 5 23.62 -1.21 22.11
N SER A 6 23.55 -1.80 20.93
CA SER A 6 24.50 -1.58 19.82
C SER A 6 23.76 -1.22 18.53
N GLY A 7 22.81 -0.29 18.63
CA GLY A 7 22.35 0.50 17.47
C GLY A 7 23.09 1.82 17.48
N LEU A 8 24.17 1.93 16.70
CA LEU A 8 24.89 3.18 16.50
C LEU A 8 23.95 4.20 15.83
N THR A 9 23.99 5.43 16.33
CA THR A 9 23.19 6.55 15.84
C THR A 9 23.85 7.21 14.64
N LEU A 10 23.12 8.04 13.89
CA LEU A 10 23.66 8.79 12.74
C LEU A 10 24.90 9.64 13.10
N PHE A 11 25.08 9.99 14.39
CA PHE A 11 26.25 10.73 14.87
C PHE A 11 27.52 9.88 14.94
N ASP A 12 27.40 8.58 15.23
CA ASP A 12 28.53 7.65 15.24
C ASP A 12 29.13 7.44 13.84
N TYR A 13 28.34 7.74 12.79
CA TYR A 13 28.74 7.68 11.38
C TYR A 13 29.67 8.84 10.96
N LEU A 14 29.69 9.93 11.73
CA LEU A 14 30.43 11.14 11.40
C LEU A 14 31.78 11.24 12.13
N GLU A 15 31.98 10.51 13.22
CA GLU A 15 33.19 10.60 14.06
C GLU A 15 34.31 9.60 13.71
N ASP A 16 34.01 8.45 13.09
CA ASP A 16 34.99 7.36 12.89
C ASP A 16 34.96 6.81 11.45
N ALA A 17 35.81 7.39 10.59
CA ALA A 17 35.85 7.10 9.15
C ALA A 17 36.23 5.64 8.81
N ASP A 18 36.99 4.96 9.68
CA ASP A 18 37.43 3.58 9.44
C ASP A 18 36.35 2.55 9.79
N LYS A 19 35.55 2.78 10.85
CA LYS A 19 34.37 1.96 11.15
C LYS A 19 33.22 2.19 10.17
N SER A 20 33.07 3.43 9.71
CA SER A 20 32.18 3.78 8.60
C SER A 20 32.55 3.00 7.34
N ASN A 21 33.83 2.93 6.98
CA ASN A 21 34.28 2.16 5.81
C ASN A 21 34.10 0.64 5.97
N GLN A 22 34.35 0.05 7.14
CA GLN A 22 34.07 -1.38 7.35
C GLN A 22 32.56 -1.71 7.32
N THR A 23 31.71 -0.83 7.85
CA THR A 23 30.26 -1.00 7.84
C THR A 23 29.67 -0.74 6.46
N LEU A 24 30.17 0.26 5.73
CA LEU A 24 29.86 0.51 4.32
C LEU A 24 30.39 -0.60 3.42
N GLN A 25 31.51 -1.25 3.73
CA GLN A 25 31.98 -2.44 3.01
C GLN A 25 31.13 -3.68 3.31
N ASN A 26 30.64 -3.86 4.54
CA ASN A 26 29.67 -4.91 4.87
C ASN A 26 28.28 -4.63 4.26
N LEU A 27 27.86 -3.36 4.16
CA LEU A 27 26.68 -2.94 3.39
C LEU A 27 26.90 -3.03 1.87
N ALA A 28 28.13 -2.84 1.40
CA ALA A 28 28.49 -3.00 0.00
C ALA A 28 28.61 -4.48 -0.39
N GLN A 29 28.90 -5.38 0.53
CA GLN A 29 28.69 -6.83 0.30
C GLN A 29 27.21 -7.18 0.14
N ASN A 30 26.29 -6.33 0.64
CA ASN A 30 24.85 -6.38 0.32
C ASN A 30 24.46 -5.61 -0.97
N GLN A 31 25.41 -5.15 -1.81
CA GLN A 31 25.11 -4.47 -3.09
C GLN A 31 24.37 -5.33 -4.11
N TYR A 32 24.46 -6.66 -4.01
CA TYR A 32 23.63 -7.55 -4.80
C TYR A 32 22.14 -7.30 -4.52
N GLN A 33 21.75 -7.15 -3.25
CA GLN A 33 20.36 -6.91 -2.87
C GLN A 33 19.85 -5.52 -3.30
N TYR A 34 20.68 -4.48 -3.35
CA TYR A 34 20.23 -3.13 -3.76
C TYR A 34 20.10 -2.98 -5.29
N GLN A 35 20.95 -3.64 -6.07
CA GLN A 35 20.77 -3.71 -7.53
C GLN A 35 19.61 -4.61 -7.92
N ASP A 36 19.40 -5.71 -7.19
CA ASP A 36 18.25 -6.59 -7.35
C ASP A 36 16.98 -5.89 -6.92
N LEU A 37 16.92 -5.21 -5.76
CA LEU A 37 15.77 -4.41 -5.34
C LEU A 37 15.39 -3.30 -6.34
N ARG A 38 16.36 -2.62 -6.96
CA ARG A 38 16.07 -1.59 -7.99
C ARG A 38 15.58 -2.20 -9.30
N LYS A 39 16.12 -3.35 -9.72
CA LYS A 39 15.62 -4.09 -10.88
C LYS A 39 14.24 -4.67 -10.60
N GLU A 40 14.04 -5.25 -9.43
CA GLU A 40 12.76 -5.74 -8.90
C GLU A 40 11.74 -4.62 -8.77
N LEU A 41 12.14 -3.41 -8.35
CA LEU A 41 11.29 -2.22 -8.33
C LEU A 41 10.90 -1.75 -9.74
N ASN A 42 11.82 -1.80 -10.70
CA ASN A 42 11.52 -1.47 -12.10
C ASN A 42 10.63 -2.54 -12.74
N THR A 43 10.91 -3.83 -12.52
CA THR A 43 10.07 -4.95 -12.95
C THR A 43 8.70 -4.91 -12.27
N LEU A 44 8.64 -4.56 -10.99
CA LEU A 44 7.40 -4.32 -10.27
C LEU A 44 6.65 -3.16 -10.93
N THR A 45 7.29 -2.02 -11.16
CA THR A 45 6.70 -0.85 -11.85
C THR A 45 6.17 -1.20 -13.25
N ASP A 46 6.92 -2.00 -14.02
CA ASP A 46 6.51 -2.50 -15.34
C ASP A 46 5.34 -3.49 -15.23
N SER A 47 5.37 -4.36 -14.21
CA SER A 47 4.29 -5.30 -13.88
C SER A 47 3.13 -4.70 -13.12
N LEU A 48 3.19 -3.42 -12.75
CA LEU A 48 2.12 -2.62 -12.13
C LEU A 48 1.35 -1.82 -13.20
N ASN A 49 1.84 -1.75 -14.44
CA ASN A 49 1.09 -1.27 -15.61
C ASN A 49 0.07 -2.32 -16.11
N LEU A 50 -0.61 -3.03 -15.19
CA LEU A 50 -1.53 -4.18 -15.39
C LEU A 50 -2.82 -3.87 -16.15
N GLY A 51 -2.91 -2.70 -16.78
CA GLY A 51 -4.11 -2.22 -17.46
C GLY A 51 -4.45 -2.92 -18.79
N GLN A 52 -3.82 -4.04 -19.17
CA GLN A 52 -3.93 -4.58 -20.54
C GLN A 52 -4.10 -6.09 -20.72
N THR A 53 -4.72 -6.83 -19.78
CA THR A 53 -5.28 -8.12 -20.23
C THR A 53 -6.67 -8.40 -19.65
N ASP A 54 -7.63 -8.60 -20.56
CA ASP A 54 -9.03 -8.94 -20.29
C ASP A 54 -9.23 -10.41 -19.84
N ASN A 55 -8.16 -11.16 -19.57
CA ASN A 55 -8.22 -12.58 -19.26
C ASN A 55 -7.50 -12.90 -17.92
N PRO A 56 -8.25 -13.09 -16.82
CA PRO A 56 -7.71 -13.39 -15.49
C PRO A 56 -6.87 -14.68 -15.41
N LEU A 57 -7.18 -15.70 -16.21
CA LEU A 57 -6.44 -16.98 -16.19
C LEU A 57 -5.05 -16.87 -16.80
N LYS A 58 -4.89 -16.01 -17.81
CA LYS A 58 -3.54 -15.71 -18.35
C LYS A 58 -2.62 -15.11 -17.31
N PHE A 59 -3.14 -14.41 -16.30
CA PHE A 59 -2.30 -13.91 -15.20
C PHE A 59 -1.87 -15.02 -14.23
N LEU A 60 -2.73 -16.01 -13.96
CA LEU A 60 -2.36 -17.18 -13.17
C LEU A 60 -1.23 -17.98 -13.83
N ASP A 61 -1.35 -18.21 -15.14
CA ASP A 61 -0.43 -19.05 -15.92
C ASP A 61 0.95 -18.41 -16.12
N ASN A 62 1.02 -17.07 -16.25
CA ASN A 62 2.28 -16.36 -16.49
C ASN A 62 3.12 -16.18 -15.21
N GLY A 63 2.56 -16.47 -14.04
CA GLY A 63 3.20 -16.25 -12.75
C GLY A 63 3.34 -14.76 -12.42
N PHE A 64 3.01 -14.38 -11.18
CA PHE A 64 3.43 -13.07 -10.69
C PHE A 64 4.97 -13.01 -10.66
N SER A 65 5.49 -11.84 -11.04
CA SER A 65 6.88 -11.36 -10.93
C SER A 65 7.84 -12.21 -10.06
N ASN A 66 9.14 -12.24 -10.41
CA ASN A 66 10.21 -12.84 -9.60
C ASN A 66 10.31 -12.27 -8.15
N VAL A 67 9.48 -11.30 -7.78
CA VAL A 67 9.40 -10.68 -6.45
C VAL A 67 8.35 -11.40 -5.60
N SER A 68 8.78 -11.95 -4.45
CA SER A 68 7.85 -12.61 -3.52
C SER A 68 6.85 -11.63 -2.89
N LEU A 69 5.62 -12.08 -2.60
CA LEU A 69 4.61 -11.26 -1.90
C LEU A 69 5.11 -10.79 -0.52
N LYS A 70 5.93 -11.60 0.14
CA LYS A 70 6.61 -11.20 1.38
C LYS A 70 7.54 -9.99 1.18
N THR A 71 8.27 -9.94 0.08
CA THR A 71 9.11 -8.79 -0.28
C THR A 71 8.23 -7.55 -0.50
N VAL A 72 7.16 -7.67 -1.27
CA VAL A 72 6.22 -6.56 -1.51
C VAL A 72 5.62 -6.05 -0.18
N ASN A 73 5.16 -6.96 0.69
CA ASN A 73 4.64 -6.61 2.01
C ASN A 73 5.64 -5.82 2.87
N ASN A 74 6.89 -6.27 2.90
CA ASN A 74 7.95 -5.57 3.63
C ASN A 74 8.23 -4.18 3.04
N MET A 75 8.17 -4.04 1.72
CA MET A 75 8.36 -2.76 1.05
C MET A 75 7.17 -1.82 1.29
N ILE A 76 5.94 -2.31 1.33
CA ILE A 76 4.77 -1.52 1.74
C ILE A 76 5.01 -0.99 3.15
N ALA A 77 5.31 -1.87 4.11
CA ALA A 77 5.53 -1.48 5.51
C ALA A 77 6.66 -0.44 5.66
N TYR A 78 7.77 -0.64 4.96
CA TYR A 78 8.92 0.28 4.97
C TYR A 78 8.55 1.66 4.40
N ASN A 79 7.87 1.71 3.26
CA ASN A 79 7.53 2.97 2.59
C ASN A 79 6.33 3.68 3.24
N MET A 80 5.45 2.95 3.91
CA MET A 80 4.29 3.50 4.60
C MET A 80 4.68 4.30 5.84
N ARG A 81 5.72 3.88 6.58
CA ARG A 81 6.16 4.57 7.81
C ARG A 81 6.44 6.07 7.62
N PRO A 82 7.32 6.51 6.70
CA PRO A 82 7.61 7.94 6.53
C PRO A 82 6.40 8.72 5.99
N VAL A 83 5.53 8.09 5.20
CA VAL A 83 4.29 8.72 4.70
C VAL A 83 3.30 8.93 5.84
N ALA A 84 3.14 7.94 6.71
CA ALA A 84 2.29 8.01 7.89
C ALA A 84 2.78 9.10 8.86
N GLU A 85 4.09 9.16 9.12
CA GLU A 85 4.69 10.17 9.99
C GLU A 85 4.44 11.60 9.44
N ASP A 86 4.67 11.81 8.15
CA ASP A 86 4.47 13.12 7.50
C ASP A 86 3.00 13.55 7.51
N LEU A 87 2.09 12.67 7.08
CA LEU A 87 0.66 12.97 7.05
C LEU A 87 0.08 13.19 8.45
N GLN A 88 0.51 12.41 9.45
CA GLN A 88 0.08 12.61 10.84
C GLN A 88 0.57 13.95 11.38
N GLN A 89 1.84 14.31 11.12
CA GLN A 89 2.39 15.60 11.53
C GLN A 89 1.61 16.77 10.92
N MET A 90 1.22 16.66 9.64
CA MET A 90 0.43 17.68 8.98
C MET A 90 -1.00 17.75 9.52
N ALA A 91 -1.65 16.60 9.76
CA ALA A 91 -2.97 16.56 10.39
C ALA A 91 -2.96 17.24 11.77
N ASP A 92 -1.97 16.93 12.61
CA ASP A 92 -1.80 17.56 13.92
C ASP A 92 -1.57 19.08 13.79
N ARG A 93 -0.74 19.50 12.83
CA ARG A 93 -0.46 20.92 12.56
C ARG A 93 -1.69 21.70 12.12
N PHE A 94 -2.56 21.08 11.32
CA PHE A 94 -3.81 21.68 10.86
C PHE A 94 -4.95 21.52 11.88
N GLY A 95 -4.75 20.75 12.94
CA GLY A 95 -5.76 20.52 13.98
C GLY A 95 -6.86 19.53 13.56
N ILE A 96 -6.58 18.68 12.57
CA ILE A 96 -7.46 17.60 12.11
C ILE A 96 -7.49 16.52 13.19
N LYS A 97 -8.66 16.29 13.80
CA LYS A 97 -8.85 15.29 14.85
C LYS A 97 -9.66 14.09 14.39
N ASP A 98 -10.54 14.32 13.42
CA ASP A 98 -11.39 13.28 12.87
C ASP A 98 -10.64 12.48 11.79
N PRO A 99 -11.00 11.21 11.57
CA PRO A 99 -10.44 10.41 10.50
C PRO A 99 -10.66 11.07 9.12
N VAL A 100 -9.64 11.00 8.27
CA VAL A 100 -9.66 11.53 6.91
C VAL A 100 -9.35 10.43 5.92
N ASN A 101 -10.17 10.33 4.87
CA ASN A 101 -9.90 9.42 3.76
C ASN A 101 -9.22 10.18 2.61
N LEU A 102 -8.32 9.49 1.93
CA LEU A 102 -7.68 9.95 0.70
C LEU A 102 -8.07 9.02 -0.44
N GLN A 103 -8.53 9.60 -1.54
CA GLN A 103 -8.93 8.87 -2.74
C GLN A 103 -8.12 9.34 -3.95
N ASN A 104 -7.88 8.44 -4.91
CA ASN A 104 -7.25 8.80 -6.17
C ASN A 104 -8.34 9.24 -7.16
N VAL A 105 -8.33 10.52 -7.53
CA VAL A 105 -9.25 11.09 -8.52
C VAL A 105 -8.40 11.64 -9.66
N ASP A 106 -8.59 11.09 -10.85
CA ASP A 106 -7.86 11.45 -12.08
C ASP A 106 -6.33 11.44 -11.93
N GLY A 107 -5.80 10.44 -11.20
CA GLY A 107 -4.36 10.28 -11.00
C GLY A 107 -3.77 11.15 -9.90
N LYS A 108 -4.60 11.81 -9.09
CA LYS A 108 -4.18 12.63 -7.94
C LYS A 108 -4.87 12.21 -6.66
N TRP A 109 -4.11 12.14 -5.59
CA TRP A 109 -4.63 11.90 -4.24
C TRP A 109 -5.29 13.16 -3.71
N GLN A 110 -6.56 13.02 -3.34
CA GLN A 110 -7.41 14.08 -2.82
C GLN A 110 -8.03 13.67 -1.49
N VAL A 111 -8.20 14.65 -0.61
CA VAL A 111 -8.93 14.53 0.64
C VAL A 111 -10.41 14.38 0.33
N ASP A 112 -11.01 13.29 0.82
CA ASP A 112 -12.44 13.04 0.72
C ASP A 112 -13.23 13.94 1.68
N GLY A 113 -14.49 14.22 1.34
CA GLY A 113 -15.40 15.02 2.17
C GLY A 113 -15.17 16.54 2.12
N LEU A 114 -14.42 17.05 1.14
CA LEU A 114 -14.37 18.49 0.85
C LEU A 114 -15.73 18.97 0.32
N MET A 115 -16.24 20.04 0.92
CA MET A 115 -17.51 20.65 0.52
C MET A 115 -17.32 21.56 -0.69
N ASP A 116 -18.32 21.57 -1.58
CA ASP A 116 -18.41 22.58 -2.63
C ASP A 116 -18.83 23.96 -2.06
N GLU A 117 -18.81 24.99 -2.91
CA GLU A 117 -19.08 26.37 -2.50
C GLU A 117 -20.54 26.56 -1.99
N GLU A 118 -21.49 25.80 -2.53
CA GLU A 118 -22.90 25.87 -2.13
C GLU A 118 -23.11 25.19 -0.76
N GLN A 119 -22.52 24.03 -0.56
CA GLN A 119 -22.49 23.30 0.71
C GLN A 119 -21.78 24.12 1.80
N LEU A 120 -20.63 24.72 1.47
CA LEU A 120 -19.89 25.56 2.40
C LEU A 120 -20.67 26.82 2.79
N ALA A 121 -21.46 27.42 1.88
CA ALA A 121 -22.30 28.56 2.21
C ALA A 121 -23.36 28.21 3.27
N ALA A 122 -23.97 27.03 3.17
CA ALA A 122 -24.98 26.51 4.09
C ALA A 122 -24.41 25.92 5.40
N ALA A 123 -23.10 25.65 5.45
CA ALA A 123 -22.44 25.02 6.59
C ALA A 123 -22.42 25.91 7.85
N THR A 124 -22.47 25.24 9.00
CA THR A 124 -22.28 25.84 10.32
C THR A 124 -20.85 26.38 10.49
N PRO A 125 -20.61 27.28 11.46
CA PRO A 125 -19.26 27.77 11.74
C PRO A 125 -18.26 26.66 12.08
N GLU A 126 -18.71 25.58 12.73
CA GLU A 126 -17.88 24.44 13.10
C GLU A 126 -17.49 23.63 11.87
N GLU A 127 -18.45 23.33 10.98
CA GLU A 127 -18.18 22.64 9.71
C GLU A 127 -17.25 23.45 8.81
N LYS A 128 -17.40 24.78 8.76
CA LYS A 128 -16.50 25.67 8.03
C LYS A 128 -15.06 25.59 8.54
N ALA A 129 -14.88 25.52 9.87
CA ALA A 129 -13.57 25.35 10.46
C ALA A 129 -12.97 23.99 10.08
N THR A 130 -13.73 22.90 10.16
CA THR A 130 -13.28 21.57 9.70
C THR A 130 -12.90 21.58 8.22
N GLN A 131 -13.69 22.22 7.37
CA GLN A 131 -13.40 22.33 5.94
C GLN A 131 -12.12 23.12 5.66
N GLU A 132 -11.82 24.17 6.43
CA GLU A 132 -10.54 24.88 6.33
C GLU A 132 -9.36 23.94 6.65
N GLN A 133 -9.50 23.08 7.65
CA GLN A 133 -8.46 22.11 8.03
C GLN A 133 -8.24 21.07 6.91
N LEU A 134 -9.33 20.51 6.36
CA LEU A 134 -9.27 19.57 5.24
C LEU A 134 -8.66 20.22 3.98
N GLN A 135 -9.03 21.47 3.68
CA GLN A 135 -8.49 22.22 2.55
C GLN A 135 -6.99 22.51 2.70
N ASN A 136 -6.52 22.75 3.92
CA ASN A 136 -5.10 22.90 4.21
C ASN A 136 -4.33 21.60 3.94
N LEU A 137 -4.89 20.46 4.32
CA LEU A 137 -4.31 19.14 3.99
C LEU A 137 -4.31 18.87 2.48
N GLN A 138 -5.41 19.16 1.78
CA GLN A 138 -5.47 19.07 0.31
C GLN A 138 -4.39 19.93 -0.35
N THR A 139 -4.26 21.18 0.10
CA THR A 139 -3.25 22.12 -0.44
C THR A 139 -1.82 21.61 -0.20
N TYR A 140 -1.58 20.94 0.93
CA TYR A 140 -0.30 20.30 1.22
C TYR A 140 -0.03 19.15 0.23
N LEU A 141 -1.01 18.26 0.03
CA LEU A 141 -0.92 17.15 -0.93
C LEU A 141 -0.67 17.66 -2.36
N ASP A 142 -1.35 18.72 -2.79
CA ASP A 142 -1.20 19.28 -4.14
C ASP A 142 0.20 19.87 -4.39
N LYS A 143 0.82 20.44 -3.34
CA LYS A 143 2.16 21.02 -3.43
C LYS A 143 3.26 19.97 -3.33
N ASN A 144 2.99 18.81 -2.75
CA ASN A 144 3.97 17.77 -2.51
C ASN A 144 3.85 16.63 -3.54
N THR A 145 4.40 16.86 -4.74
CA THR A 145 4.38 15.87 -5.83
C THR A 145 5.09 14.56 -5.44
N ALA A 146 6.16 14.64 -4.66
CA ALA A 146 6.86 13.43 -4.19
C ALA A 146 5.99 12.57 -3.27
N LEU A 147 5.11 13.18 -2.47
CA LEU A 147 4.14 12.48 -1.65
C LEU A 147 3.00 11.88 -2.50
N GLN A 148 2.50 12.62 -3.51
CA GLN A 148 1.54 12.12 -4.49
C GLN A 148 2.04 10.84 -5.19
N ASP A 149 3.30 10.85 -5.65
CA ASP A 149 3.93 9.71 -6.30
C ASP A 149 4.09 8.53 -5.33
N LYS A 150 4.49 8.80 -4.08
CA LYS A 150 4.63 7.78 -3.03
C LYS A 150 3.31 7.12 -2.67
N LEU A 151 2.24 7.90 -2.51
CA LEU A 151 0.90 7.37 -2.25
C LEU A 151 0.43 6.49 -3.42
N THR A 152 0.66 6.93 -4.65
CA THR A 152 0.33 6.14 -5.85
C THR A 152 1.12 4.84 -5.90
N GLN A 153 2.41 4.88 -5.55
CA GLN A 153 3.25 3.68 -5.50
C GLN A 153 2.77 2.71 -4.41
N LEU A 154 2.47 3.22 -3.21
CA LEU A 154 2.00 2.42 -2.08
C LEU A 154 0.66 1.74 -2.38
N ASP A 155 -0.28 2.47 -2.97
CA ASP A 155 -1.59 1.96 -3.36
C ASP A 155 -1.46 0.83 -4.39
N ARG A 156 -0.69 1.05 -5.47
CA ARG A 156 -0.39 0.02 -6.47
C ARG A 156 0.30 -1.21 -5.88
N MET A 157 1.24 -1.02 -4.96
CA MET A 157 1.90 -2.13 -4.27
C MET A 157 0.93 -2.92 -3.40
N SER A 158 -0.02 -2.22 -2.75
CA SER A 158 -1.09 -2.85 -1.98
C SER A 158 -2.00 -3.68 -2.88
N GLU A 159 -2.50 -3.10 -3.98
CA GLU A 159 -3.32 -3.83 -4.96
C GLU A 159 -2.60 -5.07 -5.49
N PHE A 160 -1.32 -4.94 -5.84
CA PHE A 160 -0.49 -6.05 -6.29
C PHE A 160 -0.39 -7.14 -5.23
N TYR A 161 -0.13 -6.76 -3.98
CA TYR A 161 -0.01 -7.69 -2.88
C TYR A 161 -1.32 -8.47 -2.67
N GLU A 162 -2.43 -7.76 -2.55
CA GLU A 162 -3.76 -8.34 -2.32
C GLU A 162 -4.19 -9.23 -3.48
N PHE A 163 -4.00 -8.77 -4.73
CA PHE A 163 -4.33 -9.58 -5.90
C PHE A 163 -3.39 -10.79 -6.04
N GLY A 164 -2.13 -10.65 -5.64
CA GLY A 164 -1.19 -11.77 -5.55
C GLY A 164 -1.67 -12.86 -4.59
N GLN A 165 -2.18 -12.49 -3.41
CA GLN A 165 -2.73 -13.45 -2.46
C GLN A 165 -3.96 -14.19 -3.03
N THR A 166 -4.86 -13.48 -3.69
CA THR A 166 -6.03 -14.13 -4.32
C THR A 166 -5.63 -15.05 -5.47
N GLN A 167 -4.58 -14.72 -6.24
CA GLN A 167 -4.05 -15.64 -7.24
C GLN A 167 -3.40 -16.90 -6.65
N GLU A 168 -2.64 -16.78 -5.56
CA GLU A 168 -2.11 -17.95 -4.85
C GLU A 168 -3.25 -18.85 -4.36
N TYR A 169 -4.33 -18.26 -3.86
CA TYR A 169 -5.50 -19.01 -3.44
C TYR A 169 -6.28 -19.62 -4.62
N ALA A 170 -6.36 -18.95 -5.77
CA ALA A 170 -6.98 -19.50 -6.98
C ALA A 170 -6.32 -20.82 -7.44
N LYS A 171 -5.00 -20.99 -7.23
CA LYS A 171 -4.33 -22.27 -7.46
C LYS A 171 -4.80 -23.36 -6.50
N THR A 172 -5.15 -22.99 -5.26
CA THR A 172 -5.77 -23.89 -4.29
C THR A 172 -7.18 -24.28 -4.74
N LEU A 173 -7.97 -23.34 -5.27
CA LEU A 173 -9.27 -23.66 -5.87
C LEU A 173 -9.12 -24.67 -7.01
N GLN A 174 -8.17 -24.46 -7.93
CA GLN A 174 -7.89 -25.41 -9.02
C GLN A 174 -7.47 -26.79 -8.49
N ALA A 175 -6.63 -26.83 -7.44
CA ALA A 175 -6.21 -28.09 -6.81
C ALA A 175 -7.35 -28.83 -6.09
N ASN A 176 -8.44 -28.14 -5.74
CA ASN A 176 -9.66 -28.70 -5.16
C ASN A 176 -10.76 -28.96 -6.21
N ASP A 177 -10.37 -29.10 -7.50
CA ASP A 177 -11.27 -29.38 -8.62
C ASP A 177 -12.42 -28.35 -8.79
N VAL A 178 -12.24 -27.12 -8.31
CA VAL A 178 -13.18 -26.02 -8.61
C VAL A 178 -13.15 -25.76 -10.11
N ALA A 179 -14.33 -25.71 -10.72
CA ALA A 179 -14.47 -25.49 -12.15
C ALA A 179 -13.86 -24.15 -12.59
N GLU A 180 -13.32 -24.11 -13.80
CA GLU A 180 -12.59 -22.95 -14.36
C GLU A 180 -13.41 -21.65 -14.30
N ASP A 181 -14.71 -21.72 -14.57
CA ASP A 181 -15.65 -20.61 -14.48
C ASP A 181 -15.79 -20.07 -13.04
N GLY A 182 -15.75 -20.95 -12.04
CA GLY A 182 -15.70 -20.59 -10.62
C GLY A 182 -14.41 -19.86 -10.25
N VAL A 183 -13.27 -20.34 -10.74
CA VAL A 183 -11.95 -19.71 -10.51
C VAL A 183 -11.87 -18.32 -11.18
N VAL A 184 -12.36 -18.20 -12.43
CA VAL A 184 -12.44 -16.92 -13.13
C VAL A 184 -13.33 -15.93 -12.39
N SER A 185 -14.50 -16.39 -11.93
CA SER A 185 -15.45 -15.55 -11.20
C SER A 185 -14.83 -15.01 -9.90
N TYR A 186 -14.14 -15.88 -9.15
CA TYR A 186 -13.41 -15.49 -7.94
C TYR A 186 -12.32 -14.44 -8.22
N LEU A 187 -11.47 -14.64 -9.22
CA LEU A 187 -10.42 -13.68 -9.58
C LEU A 187 -10.98 -12.34 -10.07
N THR A 188 -12.07 -12.38 -10.83
CA THR A 188 -12.72 -11.17 -11.34
C THR A 188 -13.34 -10.36 -10.21
N ALA A 189 -14.07 -11.01 -9.30
CA ALA A 189 -14.64 -10.37 -8.12
C ALA A 189 -13.55 -9.80 -7.22
N SER A 190 -12.48 -10.57 -6.99
CA SER A 190 -11.32 -10.14 -6.20
C SER A 190 -10.69 -8.87 -6.75
N ARG A 191 -10.47 -8.81 -8.06
CA ARG A 191 -9.91 -7.64 -8.73
C ARG A 191 -10.80 -6.41 -8.55
N SER A 192 -12.11 -6.54 -8.76
CA SER A 192 -13.05 -5.41 -8.61
C SER A 192 -13.02 -4.86 -7.20
N LEU A 193 -13.13 -5.74 -6.19
CA LEU A 193 -13.19 -5.34 -4.79
C LEU A 193 -11.89 -4.70 -4.30
N ILE A 194 -10.73 -5.26 -4.68
CA ILE A 194 -9.43 -4.69 -4.33
C ILE A 194 -9.25 -3.29 -4.94
N GLN A 195 -9.71 -3.08 -6.18
CA GLN A 195 -9.65 -1.77 -6.86
C GLN A 195 -10.66 -0.77 -6.26
N GLU A 196 -11.85 -1.22 -5.89
CA GLU A 196 -12.86 -0.39 -5.22
C GLU A 196 -12.40 0.04 -3.82
N ALA A 197 -11.62 -0.79 -3.15
CA ALA A 197 -11.00 -0.51 -1.86
C ALA A 197 -9.69 0.31 -1.97
N ALA A 198 -9.35 0.84 -3.15
CA ALA A 198 -8.14 1.66 -3.30
C ALA A 198 -8.21 2.93 -2.43
N GLY A 199 -7.05 3.34 -1.91
CA GLY A 199 -6.89 4.55 -1.13
C GLY A 199 -6.49 4.36 0.32
N PHE A 200 -6.58 5.45 1.09
CA PHE A 200 -5.99 5.55 2.41
C PHE A 200 -6.95 6.12 3.44
N SER A 201 -6.81 5.67 4.68
CA SER A 201 -7.44 6.27 5.85
C SER A 201 -6.38 6.75 6.82
N LEU A 202 -6.39 8.05 7.12
CA LEU A 202 -5.58 8.68 8.14
C LEU A 202 -6.41 8.88 9.41
N SER A 203 -5.90 8.42 10.55
CA SER A 203 -6.55 8.61 11.84
C SER A 203 -5.51 8.74 12.95
N SER A 204 -5.93 8.93 14.19
CA SER A 204 -5.04 8.90 15.36
C SER A 204 -4.25 7.59 15.55
N LYS A 205 -4.64 6.50 14.85
CA LYS A 205 -3.91 5.23 14.80
C LYS A 205 -2.81 5.20 13.72
N GLY A 206 -2.66 6.27 12.96
CA GLY A 206 -1.77 6.38 11.80
C GLY A 206 -2.51 6.20 10.47
N LEU A 207 -1.71 6.00 9.42
CA LEU A 207 -2.17 5.79 8.06
C LEU A 207 -2.41 4.30 7.79
N GLN A 208 -3.53 4.00 7.16
CA GLN A 208 -3.89 2.67 6.69
C GLN A 208 -4.17 2.71 5.19
N LEU A 209 -3.85 1.62 4.50
CA LEU A 209 -4.27 1.36 3.12
C LEU A 209 -5.61 0.62 3.19
N ASN A 210 -6.61 1.11 2.47
CA ASN A 210 -7.98 0.61 2.55
C ASN A 210 -8.12 -0.80 1.97
N SER A 211 -7.34 -1.13 0.95
CA SER A 211 -7.33 -2.45 0.31
C SER A 211 -6.70 -3.56 1.18
N ARG A 212 -6.05 -3.23 2.30
CA ARG A 212 -5.28 -4.20 3.07
C ARG A 212 -6.16 -5.18 3.81
N GLY A 213 -5.95 -6.47 3.53
CA GLY A 213 -6.73 -7.57 4.11
C GLY A 213 -7.99 -7.92 3.33
N GLU A 214 -8.28 -7.23 2.22
CA GLU A 214 -9.40 -7.59 1.34
C GLU A 214 -9.25 -9.01 0.78
N SER A 215 -8.02 -9.42 0.47
CA SER A 215 -7.77 -10.78 0.00
C SER A 215 -8.07 -11.85 1.06
N ASP A 216 -7.83 -11.59 2.35
CA ASP A 216 -8.19 -12.53 3.42
C ASP A 216 -9.72 -12.72 3.48
N SER A 217 -10.47 -11.62 3.42
CA SER A 217 -11.95 -11.65 3.35
C SER A 217 -12.45 -12.42 2.12
N LEU A 218 -11.85 -12.17 0.96
CA LEU A 218 -12.17 -12.85 -0.29
C LEU A 218 -11.87 -14.35 -0.23
N ILE A 219 -10.75 -14.73 0.38
CA ILE A 219 -10.36 -16.13 0.56
C ILE A 219 -11.36 -16.86 1.44
N GLU A 220 -11.76 -16.27 2.58
CA GLU A 220 -12.76 -16.86 3.46
C GLU A 220 -14.13 -17.01 2.78
N GLN A 221 -14.59 -15.98 2.05
CA GLN A 221 -15.81 -16.07 1.25
C GLN A 221 -15.74 -17.20 0.20
N ALA A 222 -14.59 -17.36 -0.45
CA ALA A 222 -14.38 -18.42 -1.42
C ALA A 222 -14.33 -19.82 -0.77
N LYS A 223 -13.73 -19.96 0.43
CA LYS A 223 -13.79 -21.21 1.21
C LYS A 223 -15.23 -21.62 1.48
N GLU A 224 -16.06 -20.69 1.94
CA GLU A 224 -17.49 -20.92 2.19
C GLU A 224 -18.24 -21.29 0.91
N GLN A 225 -18.04 -20.51 -0.15
CA GLN A 225 -18.71 -20.69 -1.45
C GLN A 225 -18.39 -22.05 -2.09
N PHE A 226 -17.12 -22.47 -2.05
CA PHE A 226 -16.66 -23.70 -2.68
C PHE A 226 -16.52 -24.88 -1.71
N ASN A 227 -16.93 -24.71 -0.45
CA ASN A 227 -16.88 -25.72 0.61
C ASN A 227 -15.48 -26.34 0.80
N ILE A 228 -14.45 -25.48 0.77
CA ILE A 228 -13.06 -25.87 1.01
C ILE A 228 -12.79 -25.80 2.52
N LYS A 229 -12.26 -26.89 3.08
CA LYS A 229 -11.92 -26.98 4.51
C LYS A 229 -10.46 -26.58 4.71
N ASP A 230 -10.18 -25.86 5.80
CA ASP A 230 -8.80 -25.65 6.23
C ASP A 230 -8.16 -27.00 6.57
N GLU A 231 -7.02 -27.30 5.96
CA GLU A 231 -6.16 -28.39 6.42
C GLU A 231 -5.56 -27.99 7.77
N SER A 232 -6.08 -28.59 8.84
CA SER A 232 -5.58 -28.47 10.22
C SER A 232 -4.34 -29.31 10.47
#